data_AF-A0A5J4FCT7-F1
#
_entry.id   AF-A0A5J4FCT7-F1
#
_cell.length_a   1.000
_cell.length_b   1.000
_cell.length_c   1.000
_cell.angle_alpha   90.00
_cell.angle_beta   90.00
_cell.angle_gamma   90.00
#
_symmetry.space_group_name_H-M   'P 1'
#
loop_
_entity.id
_entity.type
_entity.pdbx_description
1 polymer ?
#
loop_
_entity_poly.entity_id
_entity_poly.type
_entity_poly.pdbx_seq_one_letter_code
_entity_poly.pdbx_strand_id
1 'polypeptide(L)'
;MPLSRNQIEKTIEEIDYLANPSSERYGRLLNWQNPFDPFWHYGIGLSELHIFDTGRGLCPFEKREAKLVVDIDHIAFKPDQTVKRLKHALHVFADWEYTLTGWNCEHLGRLIATDQPRCYQSSPIWWLCDMTPEGDHKVARQIFQDYLKAVEPSLSR
;
A
#
# COMPACT_ATOMS: atom_id res chain seq x y z
N MET A 1 14.81 2.84 3.89
CA MET A 1 15.09 3.92 4.85
C MET A 1 13.76 4.35 5.42
N PRO A 2 13.57 4.26 6.74
CA PRO A 2 12.36 4.73 7.39
C PRO A 2 12.12 6.21 7.08
N LEU A 3 10.88 6.60 6.79
CA LEU A 3 10.56 8.02 6.59
C LEU A 3 10.48 8.74 7.94
N SER A 4 11.11 9.91 8.04
CA SER A 4 10.87 10.81 9.16
C SER A 4 9.44 11.36 9.13
N ARG A 5 8.93 11.82 10.27
CA ARG A 5 7.59 12.44 10.35
C ARG A 5 7.38 13.54 9.32
N ASN A 6 8.37 14.42 9.13
CA ASN A 6 8.28 15.50 8.13
C ASN A 6 8.22 14.97 6.70
N GLN A 7 8.84 13.82 6.41
CA GLN A 7 8.72 13.18 5.10
C GLN A 7 7.33 12.58 4.92
N ILE A 8 6.78 11.93 5.96
CA ILE A 8 5.42 11.39 5.92
C ILE A 8 4.39 12.48 5.60
N GLU A 9 4.44 13.62 6.29
CA GLU A 9 3.50 14.72 6.03
C GLU A 9 3.62 15.26 4.61
N LYS A 10 4.86 15.45 4.11
CA LYS A 10 5.09 15.88 2.72
C LYS A 10 4.56 14.87 1.71
N THR A 11 4.74 13.58 1.97
CA THR A 11 4.19 12.51 1.13
C THR A 11 2.66 12.54 1.13
N ILE A 12 2.03 12.82 2.28
CA ILE A 12 0.57 12.96 2.37
C ILE A 12 0.09 14.18 1.59
N GLU A 13 0.77 15.32 1.70
CA GLU A 13 0.47 16.53 0.90
C GLU A 13 0.59 16.24 -0.60
N GLU A 14 1.59 15.47 -1.02
CA GLU A 14 1.78 15.09 -2.42
C GLU A 14 0.69 14.13 -2.91
N ILE A 15 0.26 13.18 -2.08
CA ILE A 15 -0.90 12.32 -2.35
C ILE A 15 -2.14 13.19 -2.59
N ASP A 16 -2.39 14.18 -1.73
CA ASP A 16 -3.55 15.08 -1.85
C ASP A 16 -3.48 15.95 -3.11
N TYR A 17 -2.30 16.43 -3.46
CA TYR A 17 -2.09 17.23 -4.67
C TYR A 17 -2.31 16.42 -5.96
N LEU A 18 -1.87 15.16 -5.99
CA LEU A 18 -1.94 14.30 -7.18
C LEU A 18 -3.23 13.47 -7.30
N ALA A 19 -4.02 13.44 -6.23
CA ALA A 19 -5.30 12.75 -6.18
C ALA A 19 -6.33 13.39 -7.12
N ASN A 20 -6.92 12.58 -7.99
CA ASN A 20 -8.06 12.95 -8.81
C ASN A 20 -9.21 11.96 -8.58
N PRO A 21 -10.19 12.27 -7.71
CA PRO A 21 -11.31 11.38 -7.41
C PRO A 21 -12.17 10.97 -8.62
N SER A 22 -12.13 11.74 -9.71
CA SER A 22 -12.84 11.43 -10.96
C SER A 22 -12.13 10.38 -11.81
N SER A 23 -10.90 10.00 -11.46
CA SER A 23 -10.13 8.97 -12.17
C SER A 23 -10.67 7.58 -11.86
N GLU A 24 -10.74 6.72 -12.88
CA GLU A 24 -11.15 5.31 -12.70
C GLU A 24 -10.15 4.53 -11.84
N ARG A 25 -8.90 5.00 -11.81
CA ARG A 25 -7.79 4.41 -11.07
C ARG A 25 -7.74 4.89 -9.62
N TYR A 26 -8.42 5.98 -9.29
CA TYR A 26 -8.36 6.57 -7.96
C TYR A 26 -8.75 5.56 -6.89
N GLY A 27 -7.91 5.44 -5.86
CA GLY A 27 -8.10 4.53 -4.73
C GLY A 27 -8.20 3.04 -5.09
N ARG A 28 -7.84 2.64 -6.32
CA ARG A 28 -7.79 1.24 -6.75
C ARG A 28 -6.41 0.65 -6.55
N LEU A 29 -6.36 -0.64 -6.24
CA LEU A 29 -5.11 -1.40 -6.25
C LEU A 29 -4.70 -1.69 -7.70
N LEU A 30 -3.49 -1.30 -8.03
CA LEU A 30 -2.89 -1.46 -9.35
C LEU A 30 -1.67 -2.36 -9.26
N ASN A 31 -1.35 -3.04 -10.36
CA ASN A 31 -0.11 -3.79 -10.52
C ASN A 31 0.57 -3.53 -11.86
N TRP A 32 1.88 -3.75 -11.92
CA TRP A 32 2.67 -3.69 -13.15
C TRP A 32 3.91 -4.57 -13.04
N GLN A 33 4.55 -4.82 -14.17
CA GLN A 33 5.91 -5.37 -14.23
C GLN A 33 6.82 -4.36 -14.91
N ASN A 34 8.06 -4.26 -14.44
CA ASN A 34 9.06 -3.47 -15.14
C ASN A 34 9.73 -4.34 -16.22
N PRO A 35 10.17 -3.75 -17.34
CA PRO A 35 10.99 -4.50 -18.29
C PRO A 35 12.19 -5.12 -17.58
N PHE A 36 12.47 -6.40 -17.88
CA PHE A 36 13.57 -7.18 -17.29
C PHE A 36 13.45 -7.48 -15.78
N ASP A 37 12.32 -7.14 -15.16
CA ASP A 37 12.00 -7.47 -13.79
C ASP A 37 10.91 -8.55 -13.75
N PRO A 38 11.21 -9.77 -13.26
CA PRO A 38 10.23 -10.85 -13.19
C PRO A 38 9.18 -10.64 -12.11
N PHE A 39 9.32 -9.61 -11.26
CA PHE A 39 8.45 -9.39 -10.12
C PHE A 39 7.30 -8.43 -10.46
N TRP A 40 6.10 -8.77 -9.96
CA TRP A 40 4.96 -7.87 -9.95
C TRP A 40 5.16 -6.80 -8.88
N HIS A 41 4.90 -5.56 -9.27
CA HIS A 41 4.85 -4.41 -8.38
C HIS A 41 3.40 -3.97 -8.19
N TYR A 42 3.12 -3.34 -7.06
CA TYR A 42 1.79 -2.94 -6.67
C TYR A 42 1.78 -1.52 -6.10
N GLY A 43 0.64 -0.86 -6.25
CA GLY A 43 0.46 0.51 -5.80
C GLY A 43 -1.01 0.91 -5.75
N ILE A 44 -1.28 2.07 -5.15
CA ILE A 44 -2.65 2.63 -5.09
C ILE A 44 -2.76 3.74 -6.13
N GLY A 45 -3.76 3.69 -7.00
CA GLY A 45 -3.96 4.74 -7.98
C GLY A 45 -4.37 6.06 -7.34
N LEU A 46 -3.72 7.15 -7.76
CA LEU A 46 -4.03 8.52 -7.33
C LEU A 46 -4.74 9.30 -8.44
N SER A 47 -4.36 9.06 -9.69
CA SER A 47 -5.01 9.65 -10.87
C SER A 47 -4.78 8.77 -12.10
N GLU A 48 -5.15 9.27 -13.28
CA GLU A 48 -4.89 8.58 -14.55
C GLU A 48 -3.39 8.34 -14.80
N LEU A 49 -2.54 9.23 -14.28
CA LEU A 49 -1.10 9.20 -14.48
C LEU A 49 -0.34 8.73 -13.25
N HIS A 50 -0.81 9.08 -12.05
CA HIS A 50 -0.05 8.90 -10.81
C HIS A 50 -0.54 7.70 -10.02
N ILE A 51 0.42 6.99 -9.46
CA ILE A 51 0.21 5.90 -8.52
C ILE A 51 1.11 6.13 -7.30
N PHE A 52 0.68 5.61 -6.16
CA PHE A 52 1.48 5.56 -4.95
C PHE A 52 2.23 4.22 -4.86
N ASP A 53 3.56 4.26 -4.74
CA ASP A 53 4.38 3.07 -4.54
C ASP A 53 4.15 2.49 -3.14
N THR A 54 3.64 1.26 -3.07
CA THR A 54 3.48 0.53 -1.79
C THR A 54 4.71 -0.33 -1.45
N GLY A 55 5.74 -0.26 -2.29
CA GLY A 55 7.03 -0.90 -2.08
C GLY A 55 7.99 -0.07 -1.24
N ARG A 56 9.23 0.08 -1.71
CA ARG A 56 10.29 0.75 -0.96
C ARG A 56 10.29 2.27 -1.10
N GLY A 57 9.67 2.80 -2.16
CA GLY A 57 9.63 4.23 -2.42
C GLY A 57 8.70 4.96 -1.46
N LEU A 58 7.54 4.35 -1.12
CA LEU A 58 6.49 4.98 -0.33
C LEU A 58 6.20 6.42 -0.79
N CYS A 59 6.16 6.61 -2.11
CA CYS A 59 6.00 7.91 -2.74
C CYS A 59 5.11 7.82 -3.98
N PRO A 60 4.44 8.92 -4.36
CA PRO A 60 3.80 9.04 -5.67
C PRO A 60 4.80 9.04 -6.82
N PHE A 61 4.42 8.46 -7.96
CA PHE A 61 5.14 8.56 -9.22
C PHE A 61 4.23 8.29 -10.42
N GLU A 62 4.69 8.63 -11.63
CA GLU A 62 3.95 8.34 -12.86
C GLU A 62 4.08 6.88 -13.28
N LYS A 63 2.95 6.21 -13.56
CA LYS A 63 2.94 4.87 -14.15
C LYS A 63 1.67 4.59 -14.94
N ARG A 64 1.67 4.88 -16.24
CA ARG A 64 0.48 4.74 -17.09
C ARG A 64 0.11 3.28 -17.36
N GLU A 65 1.09 2.40 -17.44
CA GLU A 65 0.91 1.00 -17.85
C GLU A 65 0.41 0.09 -16.73
N ALA A 66 0.25 0.61 -15.50
CA ALA A 66 -0.28 -0.17 -14.39
C ALA A 66 -1.74 -0.54 -14.61
N LYS A 67 -2.08 -1.78 -14.29
CA LYS A 67 -3.39 -2.39 -14.52
C LYS A 67 -4.13 -2.58 -13.21
N LEU A 68 -5.46 -2.57 -13.26
CA LEU A 68 -6.29 -2.92 -12.12
C LEU A 68 -6.04 -4.37 -11.69
N VAL A 69 -5.86 -4.57 -10.39
CA VAL A 69 -5.90 -5.92 -9.81
C VAL A 69 -7.34 -6.40 -9.85
N VAL A 70 -7.59 -7.50 -10.57
CA VAL A 70 -8.92 -8.10 -10.73
C VAL A 70 -9.31 -8.98 -9.53
N ASP A 71 -10.58 -9.36 -9.45
CA ASP A 71 -11.14 -10.28 -8.46
C ASP A 71 -10.97 -9.85 -6.99
N ILE A 72 -10.86 -8.54 -6.74
CA ILE A 72 -10.83 -7.98 -5.37
C ILE A 72 -12.00 -7.06 -5.05
N ASP A 73 -12.81 -6.66 -6.03
CA ASP A 73 -13.84 -5.62 -5.85
C ASP A 73 -14.86 -5.96 -4.75
N HIS A 74 -15.17 -7.25 -4.59
CA HIS A 74 -16.08 -7.75 -3.55
C HIS A 74 -15.55 -7.58 -2.12
N ILE A 75 -14.23 -7.40 -1.96
CA ILE A 75 -13.56 -7.14 -0.67
C ILE A 75 -12.86 -5.78 -0.63
N ALA A 76 -12.85 -4.99 -1.70
CA ALA A 76 -12.17 -3.70 -1.70
C ALA A 76 -12.93 -2.67 -0.86
N PHE A 77 -12.19 -1.73 -0.26
CA PHE A 77 -12.79 -0.50 0.27
C PHE A 77 -13.21 0.41 -0.87
N LYS A 78 -14.09 1.38 -0.57
CA LYS A 78 -14.39 2.44 -1.52
C LYS A 78 -13.13 3.25 -1.82
N PRO A 79 -12.96 3.78 -3.04
CA PRO A 79 -11.80 4.60 -3.43
C PRO A 79 -11.35 5.63 -2.39
N ASP A 80 -12.26 6.49 -1.91
CA ASP A 80 -11.94 7.52 -0.91
C ASP A 80 -11.43 6.92 0.40
N GLN A 81 -12.02 5.80 0.82
CA GLN A 81 -11.58 5.08 2.03
C GLN A 81 -10.20 4.48 1.83
N THR A 82 -9.91 3.92 0.65
CA THR A 82 -8.57 3.39 0.34
C THR A 82 -7.51 4.48 0.40
N VAL A 83 -7.77 5.67 -0.16
CA VAL A 83 -6.80 6.78 -0.13
C VAL A 83 -6.63 7.33 1.28
N LYS A 84 -7.69 7.42 2.09
CA LYS A 84 -7.54 7.75 3.51
C LYS A 84 -6.74 6.70 4.27
N ARG A 85 -7.05 5.42 4.07
CA ARG A 85 -6.29 4.29 4.64
C ARG A 85 -4.82 4.35 4.24
N LEU A 86 -4.51 4.72 3.00
CA LEU A 86 -3.13 4.91 2.52
C LEU A 86 -2.37 5.94 3.37
N LYS A 87 -2.96 7.11 3.62
CA LYS A 87 -2.33 8.15 4.46
C LYS A 87 -2.09 7.66 5.88
N HIS A 88 -3.08 6.99 6.47
CA HIS A 88 -2.96 6.37 7.78
C HIS A 88 -1.89 5.28 7.83
N ALA A 89 -1.77 4.47 6.78
CA ALA A 89 -0.74 3.45 6.67
C ALA A 89 0.68 4.06 6.68
N LEU A 90 0.89 5.26 6.12
CA LEU A 90 2.18 5.94 6.21
C LEU A 90 2.57 6.28 7.64
N HIS A 91 1.62 6.70 8.49
CA HIS A 91 1.93 6.95 9.90
C HIS A 91 2.30 5.69 10.69
N VAL A 92 1.88 4.51 10.22
CA VAL A 92 2.03 3.24 10.95
C VAL A 92 3.20 2.40 10.42
N PHE A 93 3.45 2.45 9.12
CA PHE A 93 4.34 1.52 8.43
C PHE A 93 5.49 2.18 7.66
N ALA A 94 5.63 3.50 7.69
CA ALA A 94 6.68 4.16 6.92
C ALA A 94 8.10 3.94 7.47
N ASP A 95 8.21 3.40 8.68
CA ASP A 95 9.46 2.98 9.29
C ASP A 95 9.77 1.49 9.10
N TRP A 96 8.84 0.72 8.53
CA TRP A 96 9.01 -0.71 8.32
C TRP A 96 9.95 -0.99 7.14
N GLU A 97 11.09 -1.62 7.44
CA GLU A 97 12.03 -2.07 6.41
C GLU A 97 11.84 -3.57 6.10
N TYR A 98 11.33 -3.85 4.92
CA TYR A 98 11.24 -5.21 4.43
C TYR A 98 12.62 -5.68 3.94
N THR A 99 13.11 -6.78 4.52
CA THR A 99 14.38 -7.43 4.18
C THR A 99 14.44 -7.84 2.70
N LEU A 100 15.61 -8.29 2.20
CA LEU A 100 15.94 -8.59 0.78
C LEU A 100 14.83 -9.30 -0.03
N THR A 101 13.94 -10.02 0.66
CA THR A 101 12.59 -10.41 0.27
C THR A 101 11.83 -9.50 -0.68
N GLY A 102 11.67 -8.22 -0.31
CA GLY A 102 10.98 -7.22 -1.13
C GLY A 102 9.51 -7.52 -1.47
N TRP A 103 8.86 -8.49 -0.83
CA TRP A 103 7.52 -8.99 -1.16
C TRP A 103 6.36 -8.10 -0.64
N ASN A 104 6.67 -6.83 -0.45
CA ASN A 104 5.95 -5.86 0.37
C ASN A 104 4.84 -5.12 -0.37
N CYS A 105 5.07 -4.72 -1.62
CA CYS A 105 4.13 -3.83 -2.31
C CYS A 105 2.73 -4.46 -2.43
N GLU A 106 2.64 -5.75 -2.74
CA GLU A 106 1.35 -6.42 -2.74
C GLU A 106 0.73 -6.48 -1.34
N HIS A 107 1.54 -6.82 -0.35
CA HIS A 107 1.09 -6.99 1.03
C HIS A 107 0.48 -5.69 1.59
N LEU A 108 1.25 -4.60 1.53
CA LEU A 108 0.81 -3.29 1.99
C LEU A 108 -0.33 -2.76 1.13
N GLY A 109 -0.25 -2.89 -0.21
CA GLY A 109 -1.30 -2.48 -1.12
C GLY A 109 -2.63 -3.18 -0.84
N ARG A 110 -2.63 -4.50 -0.61
CA ARG A 110 -3.83 -5.26 -0.22
C ARG A 110 -4.30 -4.93 1.18
N LEU A 111 -3.39 -4.76 2.15
CA LEU A 111 -3.77 -4.32 3.49
C LEU A 111 -4.55 -3.00 3.44
N ILE A 112 -4.04 -2.02 2.68
CA ILE A 112 -4.68 -0.72 2.49
C ILE A 112 -6.01 -0.87 1.75
N ALA A 113 -6.04 -1.59 0.62
CA ALA A 113 -7.19 -1.65 -0.26
C ALA A 113 -8.31 -2.62 0.17
N THR A 114 -8.02 -3.66 0.96
CA THR A 114 -8.98 -4.74 1.25
C THR A 114 -9.02 -5.18 2.72
N ASP A 115 -8.08 -4.72 3.56
CA ASP A 115 -7.84 -5.26 4.91
C ASP A 115 -7.41 -6.74 4.93
N GLN A 116 -7.08 -7.32 3.77
CA GLN A 116 -6.66 -8.71 3.64
C GLN A 116 -5.25 -8.77 3.03
N PRO A 117 -4.20 -8.53 3.84
CA PRO A 117 -2.84 -8.64 3.38
C PRO A 117 -2.54 -10.05 2.82
N ARG A 118 -1.88 -10.10 1.67
CA ARG A 118 -1.38 -11.33 1.04
C ARG A 118 -0.21 -10.99 0.15
N CYS A 119 0.72 -11.93 -0.03
CA CYS A 119 1.66 -11.88 -1.15
C CYS A 119 1.72 -13.25 -1.86
N TYR A 120 1.35 -13.28 -3.14
CA TYR A 120 1.31 -14.55 -3.90
C TYR A 120 2.72 -15.07 -4.19
N GLN A 121 3.66 -14.17 -4.46
CA GLN A 121 5.06 -14.53 -4.69
C GLN A 121 5.67 -15.17 -3.44
N SER A 122 5.14 -14.84 -2.25
CA SER A 122 5.58 -15.40 -0.98
C SER A 122 4.88 -16.62 -0.48
N SER A 123 3.73 -16.97 -1.03
CA SER A 123 2.85 -17.95 -0.42
C SER A 123 3.56 -19.23 0.05
N PRO A 124 4.57 -19.77 -0.67
CA PRO A 124 5.30 -20.97 -0.24
C PRO A 124 6.25 -20.77 0.96
N ILE A 125 6.78 -19.57 1.18
CA ILE A 125 7.77 -19.30 2.23
C ILE A 125 7.36 -18.14 3.16
N TRP A 126 6.07 -17.77 3.16
CA TRP A 126 5.48 -16.70 3.96
C TRP A 126 5.90 -16.71 5.43
N TRP A 127 6.06 -17.90 6.00
CA TRP A 127 6.47 -18.10 7.39
C TRP A 127 7.90 -17.62 7.70
N LEU A 128 8.78 -17.51 6.68
CA LEU A 128 10.17 -17.04 6.77
C LEU A 128 10.33 -15.53 6.55
N CYS A 129 9.27 -14.81 6.18
CA CYS A 129 9.37 -13.43 5.73
C CYS A 129 9.35 -12.41 6.89
N ASP A 130 10.23 -12.51 7.88
CA ASP A 130 10.24 -11.53 8.98
C ASP A 130 10.79 -10.15 8.52
N MET A 131 10.21 -9.04 9.00
CA MET A 131 10.77 -7.70 8.77
C MET A 131 11.74 -7.33 9.90
N THR A 132 12.73 -6.51 9.59
CA THR A 132 13.71 -6.03 10.58
C THR A 132 13.61 -4.51 10.71
N PRO A 133 13.72 -3.92 11.93
CA PRO A 133 14.11 -4.57 13.19
C PRO A 133 12.95 -4.94 14.14
N GLU A 134 11.72 -4.43 13.99
CA GLU A 134 10.59 -4.79 14.90
C GLU A 134 9.26 -5.12 14.19
N GLY A 135 9.23 -5.10 12.86
CA GLY A 135 8.01 -5.36 12.10
C GLY A 135 7.71 -6.85 11.93
N ASP A 136 6.49 -7.28 12.29
CA ASP A 136 5.98 -8.59 11.88
C ASP A 136 4.79 -8.39 10.93
N HIS A 137 5.00 -8.76 9.66
CA HIS A 137 3.98 -8.60 8.62
C HIS A 137 2.74 -9.45 8.92
N LYS A 138 2.88 -10.55 9.68
CA LYS A 138 1.78 -11.44 10.08
C LYS A 138 0.79 -10.71 10.99
N VAL A 139 1.24 -9.71 11.74
CA VAL A 139 0.40 -8.88 12.62
C VAL A 139 0.09 -7.50 12.05
N ALA A 140 0.56 -7.17 10.84
CA ALA A 140 0.34 -5.86 10.19
C ALA A 140 -1.15 -5.48 10.14
N ARG A 141 -2.02 -6.44 9.83
CA ARG A 141 -3.47 -6.23 9.85
C ARG A 141 -3.96 -5.80 11.23
N GLN A 142 -3.57 -6.52 12.27
CA GLN A 142 -3.99 -6.25 13.64
C GLN A 142 -3.49 -4.87 14.09
N ILE A 143 -2.21 -4.58 13.86
CA ILE A 143 -1.61 -3.27 14.16
C ILE A 143 -2.37 -2.14 13.47
N PHE A 144 -2.67 -2.30 12.18
CA PHE A 144 -3.40 -1.27 11.44
C PHE A 144 -4.82 -1.09 11.94
N GLN A 145 -5.52 -2.19 12.22
CA GLN A 145 -6.88 -2.16 12.75
C GLN A 145 -6.93 -1.47 14.12
N ASP A 146 -6.00 -1.76 15.01
CA ASP A 146 -5.94 -1.16 16.34
C ASP A 146 -5.64 0.34 16.28
N TYR A 147 -4.73 0.73 15.39
CA TYR A 147 -4.48 2.14 15.08
C TYR A 147 -5.75 2.84 14.56
N LEU A 148 -6.40 2.28 13.53
CA LEU A 148 -7.60 2.88 12.93
C LEU A 148 -8.77 2.94 13.92
N LYS A 149 -8.96 1.94 14.78
CA LYS A 149 -9.97 1.98 15.85
C LYS A 149 -9.74 3.14 16.83
N ALA A 150 -8.49 3.58 17.01
CA ALA A 150 -8.19 4.72 17.87
C ALA A 150 -8.38 6.07 17.15
N VAL A 151 -8.06 6.17 15.85
CA VAL A 151 -7.99 7.46 15.14
C VAL A 151 -9.10 7.73 14.11
N GLU A 152 -9.54 6.72 13.36
CA GLU A 152 -10.63 6.84 12.38
C GLU A 152 -11.38 5.49 12.26
N PRO A 153 -12.27 5.15 13.23
CA PRO A 153 -12.89 3.82 13.31
C PRO A 153 -13.71 3.43 12.08
N SER A 154 -14.21 4.41 11.33
CA SER A 154 -14.99 4.21 10.09
C SER A 154 -14.19 3.57 8.96
N LEU A 155 -12.86 3.55 9.08
CA LEU A 155 -11.95 2.89 8.14
C LEU A 155 -11.60 1.46 8.56
N SER A 156 -12.02 1.01 9.75
CA SER A 156 -11.79 -0.36 10.23
C SER A 156 -12.90 -1.30 9.75
N ARG A 157 -12.60 -2.60 9.65
CA ARG A 157 -13.54 -3.67 9.29
C ARG A 157 -13.73 -4.65 10.43
#